data_AF-A0A5C4Y0W6-F1
#
_entry.id   AF-A0A5C4Y0W6-F1
#
_cell.length_a   1.000
_cell.length_b   1.000
_cell.length_c   1.000
_cell.angle_alpha   90.00
_cell.angle_beta   90.00
_cell.angle_gamma   90.00
#
_symmetry.space_group_name_H-M   'P 1'
#
loop_
_entity.id
_entity.type
_entity.pdbx_description
1 polymer ?
#
loop_
_entity_poly.entity_id
_entity_poly.type
_entity_poly.pdbx_seq_one_letter_code
_entity_poly.pdbx_strand_id
1 'polypeptide(L)'
;MQTFLPFPGFAESAAVLDAPRLGKQRVEVLQVLRALELPEYGWSSHPVVAMWRGRTPALVCYGLACVREWTSRGHADSTAAQIAEFAPDAAGSSQEELAASAQLPSWLGLEPLHRSHRSNLLRKDPGFYGGRFEAGLQDDLEYVWPGADDVPERPAVPGRALWVVRAADPTTLGLLVDRGVVGLDTSSGIDVPADLGPADGGLRALLAERAEATGVKRRPGKALRQLEALVSEVAVGDEVAVPVQEGRSLLLGEVTGEYAFAGSGALVPHRRAVRWVDVVPRAALARPAQLQDPRSLFRVVLALGATPAA
;
A
#
# COMPACT_ATOMS: atom_id res chain seq x y z
N MET A 1 2.09 -3.08 -15.00
CA MET A 1 1.84 -3.88 -13.79
C MET A 1 1.42 -5.26 -14.25
N GLN A 2 2.30 -6.26 -14.16
CA GLN A 2 1.99 -7.65 -14.46
C GLN A 2 2.89 -8.57 -13.63
N THR A 3 2.51 -9.84 -13.48
CA THR A 3 3.41 -10.87 -12.95
C THR A 3 3.86 -11.80 -14.08
N PHE A 4 5.08 -12.33 -14.02
CA PHE A 4 5.58 -13.29 -15.02
C PHE A 4 5.73 -14.68 -14.39
N LEU A 5 4.81 -15.59 -14.72
CA LEU A 5 4.77 -16.96 -14.21
C LEU A 5 4.88 -17.96 -15.38
N PRO A 6 6.02 -18.01 -16.10
CA PRO A 6 6.22 -18.98 -17.17
C PRO A 6 6.24 -20.44 -16.69
N PHE A 7 6.40 -20.69 -15.39
CA PHE A 7 6.40 -22.02 -14.79
C PHE A 7 5.63 -22.06 -13.45
N PRO A 8 5.20 -23.24 -12.99
CA PRO A 8 4.51 -23.38 -11.70
C PRO A 8 5.41 -23.01 -10.51
N GLY A 9 6.73 -23.23 -10.63
CA GLY A 9 7.69 -22.86 -9.60
C GLY A 9 7.98 -21.35 -9.61
N PHE A 10 7.88 -20.70 -8.45
CA PHE A 10 8.20 -19.27 -8.31
C PHE A 10 9.69 -18.99 -8.54
N ALA A 11 10.57 -19.82 -7.98
CA ALA A 11 12.02 -19.70 -8.20
C ALA A 11 12.40 -19.95 -9.67
N GLU A 12 11.83 -20.99 -10.28
CA GLU A 12 12.02 -21.30 -11.70
C GLU A 12 11.53 -20.15 -12.61
N SER A 13 10.33 -19.63 -12.31
CA SER A 13 9.76 -18.48 -13.00
C SER A 13 10.63 -17.23 -12.88
N ALA A 14 11.27 -16.99 -11.73
CA ALA A 14 12.19 -15.87 -11.55
C ALA A 14 13.50 -16.08 -12.32
N ALA A 15 14.08 -17.29 -12.23
CA ALA A 15 15.36 -17.64 -12.83
C ALA A 15 15.37 -17.50 -14.35
N VAL A 16 14.25 -17.81 -15.02
CA VAL A 16 14.17 -17.72 -16.48
C VAL A 16 14.05 -16.29 -17.01
N LEU A 17 13.76 -15.28 -16.18
CA LEU A 17 13.57 -13.91 -16.64
C LEU A 17 14.90 -13.24 -17.02
N ASP A 18 14.88 -12.41 -18.07
CA ASP A 18 15.95 -11.46 -18.31
C ASP A 18 16.02 -10.38 -17.22
N ALA A 19 17.16 -9.68 -17.14
CA ALA A 19 17.40 -8.70 -16.09
C ALA A 19 16.38 -7.54 -16.09
N PRO A 20 15.99 -6.91 -17.22
CA PRO A 20 14.95 -5.89 -17.23
C PRO A 20 13.63 -6.36 -16.64
N ARG A 21 13.14 -7.54 -17.04
CA ARG A 21 11.83 -8.06 -16.61
C ARG A 21 11.88 -8.54 -15.16
N LEU A 22 12.96 -9.19 -14.73
CA LEU A 22 13.17 -9.57 -13.32
C LEU A 22 13.25 -8.34 -12.40
N GLY A 23 14.02 -7.33 -12.79
CA GLY A 23 14.11 -6.07 -12.05
C GLY A 23 12.75 -5.39 -11.89
N LYS A 24 11.92 -5.43 -12.95
CA LYS A 24 10.56 -4.91 -12.93
C LYS A 24 9.60 -5.73 -12.05
N GLN A 25 9.74 -7.06 -12.02
CA GLN A 25 8.87 -7.94 -11.22
C GLN A 25 8.86 -7.58 -9.74
N ARG A 26 10.02 -7.26 -9.15
CA ARG A 26 10.10 -6.83 -7.75
C ARG A 26 9.19 -5.63 -7.43
N VAL A 27 9.22 -4.62 -8.31
CA VAL A 27 8.41 -3.41 -8.15
C VAL A 27 6.95 -3.68 -8.46
N GLU A 28 6.65 -4.43 -9.52
CA GLU A 28 5.25 -4.72 -9.90
C GLU A 28 4.55 -5.62 -8.88
N VAL A 29 5.25 -6.61 -8.28
CA VAL A 29 4.72 -7.40 -7.16
C VAL A 29 4.36 -6.50 -5.99
N LEU A 30 5.25 -5.58 -5.61
CA LEU A 30 4.95 -4.63 -4.54
C LEU A 30 3.74 -3.74 -4.85
N GLN A 31 3.56 -3.34 -6.12
CA GLN A 31 2.38 -2.58 -6.53
C GLN A 31 1.10 -3.42 -6.48
N VAL A 32 1.15 -4.71 -6.83
CA VAL A 32 0.00 -5.63 -6.73
C VAL A 32 -0.36 -5.86 -5.26
N LEU A 33 0.62 -6.09 -4.38
CA LEU A 33 0.40 -6.21 -2.93
C LEU A 33 -0.30 -4.97 -2.36
N ARG A 34 0.16 -3.76 -2.74
CA ARG A 34 -0.50 -2.51 -2.36
C ARG A 34 -1.92 -2.40 -2.89
N ALA A 35 -2.17 -2.79 -4.13
CA ALA A 35 -3.50 -2.77 -4.73
C ALA A 35 -4.47 -3.78 -4.09
N LEU A 36 -3.94 -4.88 -3.53
CA LEU A 36 -4.71 -5.88 -2.80
C LEU A 36 -5.06 -5.42 -1.37
N GLU A 37 -4.08 -4.85 -0.67
CA GLU A 37 -4.14 -4.71 0.79
C GLU A 37 -4.34 -3.26 1.29
N LEU A 38 -4.09 -2.25 0.45
CA LEU A 38 -4.21 -0.85 0.85
C LEU A 38 -5.50 -0.21 0.29
N PRO A 39 -6.34 0.39 1.16
CA PRO A 39 -7.56 1.05 0.71
C PRO A 39 -7.29 2.17 -0.29
N GLU A 40 -8.15 2.28 -1.30
CA GLU A 40 -8.08 3.31 -2.34
C GLU A 40 -6.76 3.34 -3.13
N TYR A 41 -5.88 2.35 -3.00
CA TYR A 41 -4.71 2.24 -3.88
C TYR A 41 -5.17 1.99 -5.32
N GLY A 42 -4.43 2.53 -6.30
CA GLY A 42 -4.79 2.40 -7.70
C GLY A 42 -4.72 0.94 -8.18
N TRP A 43 -5.27 0.66 -9.37
CA TRP A 43 -5.16 -0.64 -10.06
C TRP A 43 -5.94 -1.81 -9.46
N SER A 44 -6.85 -1.57 -8.52
CA SER A 44 -7.67 -2.62 -7.89
C SER A 44 -8.54 -3.43 -8.88
N SER A 45 -8.88 -2.85 -10.03
CA SER A 45 -9.62 -3.50 -11.13
C SER A 45 -8.72 -4.19 -12.16
N HIS A 46 -7.39 -4.14 -12.03
CA HIS A 46 -6.49 -4.74 -12.99
C HIS A 46 -6.56 -6.29 -12.93
N PRO A 47 -6.57 -7.01 -14.07
CA PRO A 47 -6.71 -8.48 -14.09
C PRO A 47 -5.71 -9.23 -13.21
N VAL A 48 -4.44 -8.82 -13.22
CA VAL A 48 -3.41 -9.40 -12.32
C VAL A 48 -3.76 -9.25 -10.84
N VAL A 49 -4.36 -8.13 -10.43
CA VAL A 49 -4.77 -7.89 -9.04
C VAL A 49 -5.95 -8.78 -8.69
N ALA A 50 -6.91 -8.94 -9.62
CA ALA A 50 -8.02 -9.87 -9.44
C ALA A 50 -7.54 -11.32 -9.28
N MET A 51 -6.60 -11.77 -10.13
CA MET A 51 -6.02 -13.13 -10.09
C MET A 51 -5.36 -13.47 -8.74
N TRP A 52 -4.70 -12.49 -8.11
CA TRP A 52 -3.99 -12.69 -6.83
C TRP A 52 -4.83 -12.43 -5.58
N ARG A 53 -6.11 -12.05 -5.71
CA ARG A 53 -6.97 -11.72 -4.57
C ARG A 53 -7.13 -12.92 -3.63
N GLY A 54 -6.97 -12.67 -2.33
CA GLY A 54 -7.01 -13.71 -1.29
C GLY A 54 -5.70 -14.51 -1.14
N ARG A 55 -4.70 -14.30 -2.01
CA ARG A 55 -3.45 -15.09 -2.07
C ARG A 55 -2.20 -14.27 -1.75
N THR A 56 -2.32 -13.27 -0.88
CA THR A 56 -1.22 -12.38 -0.46
C THR A 56 0.04 -13.13 0.02
N PRO A 57 -0.04 -14.20 0.86
CA PRO A 57 1.14 -14.99 1.24
C PRO A 57 1.91 -15.56 0.04
N ALA A 58 1.21 -16.12 -0.94
CA ALA A 58 1.83 -16.67 -2.14
C ALA A 58 2.46 -15.58 -3.02
N LEU A 59 1.82 -14.42 -3.14
CA LEU A 59 2.39 -13.28 -3.87
C LEU A 59 3.65 -12.73 -3.18
N VAL A 60 3.67 -12.69 -1.84
CA VAL A 60 4.88 -12.36 -1.07
C VAL A 60 6.00 -13.35 -1.35
N CYS A 61 5.72 -14.66 -1.30
CA CYS A 61 6.70 -15.70 -1.62
C CYS A 61 7.24 -15.57 -3.06
N TYR A 62 6.38 -15.33 -4.04
CA TYR A 62 6.78 -15.07 -5.43
C TYR A 62 7.68 -13.83 -5.55
N GLY A 63 7.28 -12.72 -4.93
CA GLY A 63 8.07 -11.48 -4.91
C GLY A 63 9.46 -11.69 -4.31
N LEU A 64 9.55 -12.40 -3.18
CA LEU A 64 10.82 -12.71 -2.53
C LEU A 64 11.66 -13.68 -3.35
N ALA A 65 11.06 -14.61 -4.12
CA ALA A 65 11.80 -15.42 -5.08
C ALA A 65 12.43 -14.56 -6.18
N CYS A 66 11.70 -13.58 -6.72
CA CYS A 66 12.27 -12.60 -7.66
C CYS A 66 13.38 -11.76 -7.05
N VAL A 67 13.26 -11.36 -5.78
CA VAL A 67 14.32 -10.61 -5.09
C VAL A 67 15.57 -11.47 -4.87
N ARG A 68 15.41 -12.73 -4.44
CA ARG A 68 16.54 -13.66 -4.27
C ARG A 68 17.29 -13.87 -5.58
N GLU A 69 16.57 -14.06 -6.69
CA GLU A 69 17.19 -14.21 -8.01
C GLU A 69 17.84 -12.91 -8.51
N TRP A 70 17.24 -11.76 -8.20
CA TRP A 70 17.83 -10.46 -8.57
C TRP A 70 19.16 -10.20 -7.83
N THR A 71 19.18 -10.51 -6.54
CA THR A 71 20.36 -10.31 -5.68
C THR A 71 21.44 -11.36 -5.92
N SER A 72 21.09 -12.61 -6.25
CA SER A 72 22.06 -13.64 -6.65
C SER A 72 22.84 -13.26 -7.90
N ARG A 73 22.24 -12.45 -8.79
CA ARG A 73 22.89 -11.86 -9.98
C ARG A 73 23.78 -10.65 -9.68
N GLY A 74 23.96 -10.28 -8.42
CA GLY A 74 24.83 -9.18 -7.99
C GLY A 74 24.18 -7.79 -8.03
N HIS A 75 22.85 -7.71 -8.15
CA HIS A 75 22.15 -6.43 -8.14
C HIS A 75 21.63 -6.05 -6.75
N ALA A 76 21.61 -4.74 -6.45
CA ALA A 76 21.07 -4.22 -5.20
C ALA A 76 19.53 -4.32 -5.13
N ASP A 77 18.99 -4.58 -3.95
CA ASP A 77 17.54 -4.63 -3.70
C ASP A 77 17.11 -3.58 -2.66
N SER A 78 15.88 -3.10 -2.82
CA SER A 78 15.22 -2.19 -1.89
C SER A 78 13.76 -2.58 -1.63
N THR A 79 13.33 -3.78 -2.05
CA THR A 79 11.92 -4.16 -2.08
C THR A 79 11.59 -5.34 -1.17
N ALA A 80 12.57 -6.19 -0.81
CA ALA A 80 12.35 -7.38 0.03
C ALA A 80 11.62 -7.04 1.33
N ALA A 81 12.12 -6.06 2.10
CA ALA A 81 11.53 -5.68 3.37
C ALA A 81 10.08 -5.18 3.21
N GLN A 82 9.81 -4.41 2.14
CA GLN A 82 8.47 -3.90 1.85
C GLN A 82 7.51 -5.00 1.41
N ILE A 83 7.99 -5.99 0.65
CA ILE A 83 7.21 -7.16 0.20
C ILE A 83 6.89 -8.07 1.40
N ALA A 84 7.90 -8.43 2.20
CA ALA A 84 7.77 -9.33 3.35
C ALA A 84 6.73 -8.83 4.36
N GLU A 85 6.62 -7.51 4.53
CA GLU A 85 5.73 -6.90 5.50
C GLU A 85 4.23 -7.18 5.26
N PHE A 86 3.83 -7.50 4.02
CA PHE A 86 2.42 -7.83 3.70
C PHE A 86 1.99 -9.20 4.22
N ALA A 87 2.92 -10.12 4.48
CA ALA A 87 2.67 -11.41 5.09
C ALA A 87 3.91 -11.88 5.87
N PRO A 88 4.19 -11.30 7.06
CA PRO A 88 5.40 -11.60 7.82
C PRO A 88 5.59 -13.08 8.12
N ASP A 89 4.50 -13.78 8.47
CA ASP A 89 4.52 -15.22 8.77
C ASP A 89 4.87 -16.07 7.56
N ALA A 90 4.57 -15.58 6.34
CA ALA A 90 4.84 -16.28 5.08
C ALA A 90 6.13 -15.83 4.39
N ALA A 91 6.77 -14.74 4.87
CA ALA A 91 7.96 -14.19 4.23
C ALA A 91 9.16 -15.16 4.27
N GLY A 92 9.20 -16.03 5.28
CA GLY A 92 10.18 -17.11 5.41
C GLY A 92 9.75 -18.45 4.82
N SER A 93 8.49 -18.59 4.40
CA SER A 93 7.94 -19.88 3.97
C SER A 93 8.39 -20.28 2.57
N SER A 94 8.56 -21.58 2.35
CA SER A 94 8.76 -22.15 1.03
C SER A 94 7.44 -22.27 0.26
N GLN A 95 7.51 -22.44 -1.07
CA GLN A 95 6.32 -22.65 -1.89
C GLN A 95 5.59 -23.95 -1.49
N GLU A 96 6.33 -24.99 -1.09
CA GLU A 96 5.79 -26.26 -0.60
C GLU A 96 5.04 -26.11 0.73
N GLU A 97 5.55 -25.30 1.66
CA GLU A 97 4.87 -25.00 2.93
C GLU A 97 3.56 -24.23 2.71
N LEU A 98 3.57 -23.30 1.75
CA LEU A 98 2.34 -22.60 1.32
C LEU A 98 1.35 -23.56 0.64
N ALA A 99 1.83 -24.56 -0.10
CA ALA A 99 0.97 -25.60 -0.66
C ALA A 99 0.32 -26.43 0.46
N ALA A 100 1.11 -26.85 1.44
CA ALA A 100 0.66 -27.67 2.57
C ALA A 100 -0.37 -26.94 3.46
N SER A 101 -0.29 -25.62 3.54
CA SER A 101 -1.24 -24.76 4.26
C SER A 101 -2.38 -24.21 3.38
N ALA A 102 -2.54 -24.71 2.16
CA ALA A 102 -3.56 -24.29 1.19
C ALA A 102 -3.54 -22.77 0.88
N GLN A 103 -2.35 -22.15 0.88
CA GLN A 103 -2.14 -20.74 0.61
C GLN A 103 -1.73 -20.43 -0.83
N LEU A 104 -1.41 -21.45 -1.65
CA LEU A 104 -1.17 -21.27 -3.09
C LEU A 104 -2.48 -21.05 -3.87
N PRO A 105 -2.44 -20.25 -4.95
CA PRO A 105 -3.60 -20.09 -5.83
C PRO A 105 -3.98 -21.38 -6.56
N SER A 106 -5.28 -21.64 -6.75
CA SER A 106 -5.77 -22.85 -7.44
C SER A 106 -5.36 -22.90 -8.92
N TRP A 107 -5.09 -21.73 -9.51
CA TRP A 107 -4.68 -21.61 -10.90
C TRP A 107 -3.17 -21.86 -11.12
N LEU A 108 -2.37 -21.94 -10.05
CA LEU A 108 -0.94 -22.18 -10.17
C LEU A 108 -0.71 -23.65 -10.58
N GLY A 109 0.01 -23.86 -11.68
CA GLY A 109 0.15 -25.17 -12.32
C GLY A 109 -0.75 -25.37 -13.53
N LEU A 110 -1.70 -24.46 -13.80
CA LEU A 110 -2.53 -24.55 -15.00
C LEU A 110 -1.72 -24.17 -16.24
N GLU A 111 -1.48 -25.15 -17.10
CA GLU A 111 -0.66 -24.99 -18.30
C GLU A 111 -1.12 -23.84 -19.23
N PRO A 112 -2.42 -23.56 -19.45
CA PRO A 112 -2.84 -22.40 -20.25
C PRO A 112 -2.31 -21.05 -19.72
N LEU A 113 -2.25 -20.89 -18.39
CA LEU A 113 -1.65 -19.71 -17.77
C LEU A 113 -0.15 -19.67 -18.08
N HIS A 114 0.59 -20.70 -17.70
CA HIS A 114 2.05 -20.73 -17.87
C HIS A 114 2.48 -20.55 -19.33
N ARG A 115 1.80 -21.23 -20.25
CA ARG A 115 2.03 -21.13 -21.70
C ARG A 115 1.79 -19.72 -22.23
N SER A 116 0.71 -19.05 -21.81
CA SER A 116 0.45 -17.66 -22.23
C SER A 116 1.55 -16.70 -21.75
N HIS A 117 2.09 -16.90 -20.54
CA HIS A 117 3.19 -16.10 -20.02
C HIS A 117 4.50 -16.37 -20.77
N ARG A 118 4.81 -17.64 -21.09
CA ARG A 118 5.97 -17.99 -21.94
C ARG A 118 5.85 -17.34 -23.33
N SER A 119 4.68 -17.41 -23.97
CA SER A 119 4.41 -16.79 -25.28
C SER A 119 4.63 -15.27 -25.25
N ASN A 120 4.12 -14.58 -24.23
CA ASN A 120 4.28 -13.14 -24.10
C ASN A 120 5.72 -12.73 -23.77
N LEU A 121 6.47 -13.55 -23.04
CA LEU A 121 7.91 -13.34 -22.82
C LEU A 121 8.69 -13.53 -24.13
N LEU A 122 8.38 -14.58 -24.89
CA LEU A 122 8.97 -14.82 -26.21
C LEU A 122 8.75 -13.63 -27.16
N ARG A 123 7.52 -13.11 -27.25
CA ARG A 123 7.20 -11.90 -28.04
C ARG A 123 8.04 -10.69 -27.63
N LYS A 124 8.30 -10.57 -26.33
CA LYS A 124 9.03 -9.43 -25.76
C LYS A 124 10.53 -9.50 -26.04
N ASP A 125 11.12 -10.69 -26.15
CA ASP A 125 12.54 -10.87 -26.49
C ASP A 125 12.78 -12.27 -27.10
N PRO A 126 12.57 -12.43 -28.42
CA PRO A 126 12.71 -13.73 -29.07
C PRO A 126 14.12 -14.34 -28.95
N GLY A 127 15.15 -13.49 -28.98
CA GLY A 127 16.55 -13.93 -28.90
C GLY A 127 16.92 -14.48 -27.52
N PHE A 128 16.43 -13.84 -26.45
CA PHE A 128 16.66 -14.33 -25.09
C PHE A 128 15.82 -15.58 -24.78
N TYR A 129 14.55 -15.60 -25.15
CA TYR A 129 13.62 -16.64 -24.71
C TYR A 129 13.50 -17.85 -25.67
N GLY A 130 13.86 -17.71 -26.95
CA GLY A 130 13.64 -18.75 -27.96
C GLY A 130 14.28 -20.10 -27.67
N GLY A 131 15.44 -20.12 -27.01
CA GLY A 131 16.11 -21.35 -26.57
C GLY A 131 15.75 -21.83 -25.17
N ARG A 132 14.89 -21.10 -24.45
CA ARG A 132 14.52 -21.39 -23.05
C ARG A 132 13.13 -22.00 -22.90
N PHE A 133 12.30 -21.90 -23.92
CA PHE A 133 10.93 -22.43 -23.94
C PHE A 133 10.77 -23.53 -24.99
N GLU A 134 9.60 -24.17 -25.01
CA GLU A 134 9.33 -25.27 -25.91
C GLU A 134 9.42 -24.87 -27.40
N ALA A 135 9.96 -25.77 -28.22
CA ALA A 135 10.09 -25.56 -29.64
C ALA A 135 8.71 -25.36 -30.30
N GLY A 136 8.59 -24.35 -31.16
CA GLY A 136 7.35 -24.03 -31.86
C GLY A 136 6.30 -23.31 -31.01
N LEU A 137 6.64 -22.84 -29.81
CA LEU A 137 5.79 -21.93 -29.04
C LEU A 137 5.47 -20.70 -29.89
N GLN A 138 4.18 -20.46 -30.14
CA GLN A 138 3.72 -19.25 -30.81
C GLN A 138 3.88 -18.06 -29.87
N ASP A 139 4.34 -16.93 -30.39
CA ASP A 139 4.57 -15.71 -29.63
C ASP A 139 3.37 -14.75 -29.70
N ASP A 140 2.16 -15.20 -30.06
CA ASP A 140 0.97 -14.36 -30.30
C ASP A 140 -0.19 -14.61 -29.32
N LEU A 141 -0.02 -15.51 -28.32
CA LEU A 141 -1.07 -15.79 -27.34
C LEU A 141 -1.39 -14.56 -26.49
N GLU A 142 -2.68 -14.33 -26.24
CA GLU A 142 -3.14 -13.39 -25.24
C GLU A 142 -2.82 -13.89 -23.83
N TYR A 143 -2.62 -12.97 -22.88
CA TYR A 143 -2.42 -13.35 -21.48
C TYR A 143 -3.68 -14.00 -20.92
N VAL A 144 -3.51 -15.14 -20.27
CA VAL A 144 -4.55 -15.76 -19.46
C VAL A 144 -4.43 -15.23 -18.03
N TRP A 145 -5.44 -14.48 -17.58
CA TRP A 145 -5.58 -14.00 -16.21
C TRP A 145 -6.80 -14.67 -15.54
N PRO A 146 -6.60 -15.75 -14.79
CA PRO A 146 -7.67 -16.41 -14.03
C PRO A 146 -8.36 -15.47 -13.05
N GLY A 147 -9.61 -15.80 -12.71
CA GLY A 147 -10.33 -15.15 -11.62
C GLY A 147 -9.67 -15.40 -10.26
N ALA A 148 -10.12 -14.66 -9.25
CA ALA A 148 -9.75 -14.89 -7.87
C ALA A 148 -10.24 -16.28 -7.41
N ASP A 149 -9.47 -16.90 -6.51
CA ASP A 149 -9.97 -18.04 -5.75
C ASP A 149 -11.09 -17.60 -4.81
N ASP A 150 -12.03 -18.51 -4.53
CA ASP A 150 -13.03 -18.32 -3.48
C ASP A 150 -12.40 -18.56 -2.10
N VAL A 151 -11.66 -17.55 -1.62
CA VAL A 151 -11.02 -17.55 -0.31
C VAL A 151 -11.83 -16.64 0.62
N PRO A 152 -12.20 -17.09 1.83
CA PRO A 152 -12.86 -16.25 2.81
C PRO A 152 -12.07 -14.96 3.07
N GLU A 153 -12.80 -13.87 3.33
CA GLU A 153 -12.17 -12.63 3.73
C GLU A 153 -11.30 -12.86 4.97
N ARG A 154 -10.09 -12.29 4.96
CA ARG A 154 -9.18 -12.41 6.09
C ARG A 154 -9.81 -11.76 7.32
N PRO A 155 -9.95 -12.47 8.45
CA PRO A 155 -10.60 -11.93 9.62
C PRO A 155 -9.93 -10.65 10.11
N ALA A 156 -10.73 -9.76 10.70
CA ALA A 156 -10.23 -8.59 11.40
C ALA A 156 -9.39 -9.05 12.59
N VAL A 157 -8.21 -8.45 12.75
CA VAL A 157 -7.37 -8.70 13.93
C VAL A 157 -7.90 -7.79 15.05
N PRO A 158 -8.23 -8.32 16.24
CA PRO A 158 -8.64 -7.50 17.37
C PRO A 158 -7.57 -6.47 17.74
N GLY A 159 -8.00 -5.25 18.05
CA GLY A 159 -7.09 -4.18 18.37
C GLY A 159 -7.78 -2.83 18.54
N ARG A 160 -6.96 -1.81 18.78
CA ARG A 160 -7.41 -0.42 18.94
C ARG A 160 -7.29 0.30 17.60
N ALA A 161 -8.34 1.00 17.20
CA ALA A 161 -8.29 1.80 15.99
C ALA A 161 -7.46 3.06 16.24
N LEU A 162 -6.56 3.35 15.30
CA LEU A 162 -5.59 4.43 15.38
C LEU A 162 -5.63 5.24 14.10
N TRP A 163 -5.81 6.56 14.21
CA TRP A 163 -5.61 7.47 13.08
C TRP A 163 -4.11 7.68 12.87
N VAL A 164 -3.64 7.58 11.63
CA VAL A 164 -2.26 7.85 11.28
C VAL A 164 -2.21 9.12 10.45
N VAL A 165 -1.42 10.10 10.89
CA VAL A 165 -1.10 11.30 10.12
C VAL A 165 0.33 11.23 9.63
N ARG A 166 0.50 11.23 8.31
CA ARG A 166 1.80 11.24 7.65
C ARG A 166 2.18 12.69 7.33
N ALA A 167 3.27 13.14 7.93
CA ALA A 167 3.91 14.40 7.55
C ALA A 167 4.44 14.31 6.10
N ALA A 168 4.30 15.39 5.34
CA ALA A 168 4.78 15.47 3.96
C ALA A 168 6.31 15.44 3.88
N ASP A 169 6.98 16.00 4.89
CA ASP A 169 8.43 16.13 4.96
C ASP A 169 8.90 16.21 6.44
N PRO A 170 10.23 16.14 6.70
CA PRO A 170 10.78 16.22 8.06
C PRO A 170 10.48 17.54 8.80
N THR A 171 10.32 18.66 8.09
CA THR A 171 10.00 19.96 8.70
C THR A 171 8.58 19.95 9.26
N THR A 172 7.64 19.45 8.46
CA THR A 172 6.26 19.23 8.84
C THR A 172 6.19 18.29 10.04
N LEU A 173 6.95 17.18 10.03
CA LEU A 173 7.03 16.24 11.15
C LEU A 173 7.48 16.94 12.44
N GLY A 174 8.55 17.73 12.38
CA GLY A 174 9.04 18.49 13.53
C GLY A 174 7.98 19.42 14.11
N LEU A 175 7.21 20.10 13.24
CA LEU A 175 6.11 20.97 13.66
C LEU A 175 4.99 20.20 14.38
N LEU A 176 4.57 19.04 13.85
CA LEU A 176 3.53 18.21 14.47
C LEU A 176 3.93 17.82 15.91
N VAL A 177 5.18 17.39 16.07
CA VAL A 177 5.71 16.95 17.37
C VAL A 177 5.86 18.13 18.34
N ASP A 178 6.57 19.20 17.93
CA ASP A 178 6.87 20.36 18.77
C ASP A 178 5.60 21.10 19.25
N ARG A 179 4.61 21.22 18.36
CA ARG A 179 3.38 21.98 18.65
C ARG A 179 2.27 21.13 19.25
N GLY A 180 2.44 19.81 19.36
CA GLY A 180 1.40 18.93 19.84
C GLY A 180 0.16 19.00 18.96
N VAL A 181 0.33 18.82 17.66
CA VAL A 181 -0.78 18.87 16.68
C VAL A 181 -0.66 17.76 15.65
N VAL A 182 -1.80 17.36 15.08
CA VAL A 182 -1.86 16.60 13.84
C VAL A 182 -2.73 17.32 12.84
N GLY A 183 -2.46 17.15 11.55
CA GLY A 183 -3.25 17.84 10.55
C GLY A 183 -2.78 17.64 9.12
N LEU A 184 -3.41 18.38 8.22
CA LEU A 184 -3.23 18.29 6.78
C LEU A 184 -2.91 19.68 6.19
N ASP A 185 -2.22 19.65 5.05
CA ASP A 185 -1.94 20.82 4.21
C ASP A 185 -3.18 21.21 3.35
N THR A 186 -2.99 22.16 2.44
CA THR A 186 -4.03 22.62 1.49
C THR A 186 -4.07 21.83 0.18
N SER A 187 -3.49 20.61 0.15
CA SER A 187 -3.52 19.77 -1.06
C SER A 187 -4.95 19.41 -1.49
N SER A 188 -5.91 19.42 -0.55
CA SER A 188 -7.35 19.29 -0.82
C SER A 188 -7.92 20.40 -1.72
N GLY A 189 -7.26 21.56 -1.76
CA GLY A 189 -7.76 22.79 -2.39
C GLY A 189 -8.54 23.70 -1.45
N ILE A 190 -8.73 23.29 -0.20
CA ILE A 190 -9.31 24.12 0.84
C ILE A 190 -8.17 24.86 1.54
N ASP A 191 -8.16 26.17 1.45
CA ASP A 191 -7.18 27.09 2.04
C ASP A 191 -7.86 28.11 2.98
N VAL A 192 -9.06 27.76 3.43
CA VAL A 192 -9.91 28.50 4.37
C VAL A 192 -10.40 27.54 5.46
N PRO A 193 -10.98 27.99 6.59
CA PRO A 193 -11.55 27.08 7.56
C PRO A 193 -12.59 26.13 6.92
N ALA A 194 -12.46 24.84 7.17
CA ALA A 194 -13.20 23.77 6.52
C ALA A 194 -14.61 23.59 7.12
N ASP A 195 -14.79 24.07 8.35
CA ASP A 195 -16.07 24.19 9.05
C ASP A 195 -16.96 25.32 8.51
N LEU A 196 -16.46 26.16 7.59
CA LEU A 196 -17.28 27.13 6.84
C LEU A 196 -18.11 26.48 5.73
N GLY A 197 -17.89 25.20 5.43
CA GLY A 197 -18.67 24.50 4.40
C GLY A 197 -20.17 24.53 4.73
N PRO A 198 -21.04 24.83 3.75
CA PRO A 198 -22.48 24.82 3.99
C PRO A 198 -22.94 23.43 4.43
N ALA A 199 -23.93 23.39 5.35
CA ALA A 199 -24.50 22.14 5.87
C ALA A 199 -24.96 21.22 4.73
N ASP A 200 -25.52 21.81 3.67
CA ASP A 200 -25.83 21.14 2.42
C ASP A 200 -24.63 21.21 1.45
N GLY A 201 -23.94 20.08 1.26
CA GLY A 201 -22.86 19.93 0.28
C GLY A 201 -21.43 19.95 0.85
N GLY A 202 -21.25 20.33 2.12
CA GLY A 202 -20.01 20.16 2.89
C GLY A 202 -18.76 20.69 2.18
N LEU A 203 -17.65 19.95 2.27
CA LEU A 203 -16.37 20.38 1.68
C LEU A 203 -16.38 20.42 0.14
N ARG A 204 -17.33 19.74 -0.53
CA ARG A 204 -17.43 19.80 -1.99
C ARG A 204 -17.98 21.14 -2.47
N ALA A 205 -18.98 21.67 -1.78
CA ALA A 205 -19.50 23.01 -2.04
C ALA A 205 -18.42 24.05 -1.78
N LEU A 206 -17.73 23.96 -0.64
CA LEU A 206 -16.62 24.85 -0.31
C LEU A 206 -15.50 24.79 -1.37
N LEU A 207 -15.14 23.59 -1.87
CA LEU A 207 -14.15 23.45 -2.94
C LEU A 207 -14.58 24.15 -4.24
N ALA A 208 -15.87 24.09 -4.60
CA ALA A 208 -16.40 24.76 -5.78
C ALA A 208 -16.32 26.29 -5.63
N GLU A 209 -16.70 26.83 -4.48
CA GLU A 209 -16.57 28.26 -4.17
C GLU A 209 -15.11 28.73 -4.23
N ARG A 210 -14.17 27.93 -3.70
CA ARG A 210 -12.73 28.22 -3.81
C ARG A 210 -12.23 28.20 -5.25
N ALA A 211 -12.74 27.28 -6.08
CA ALA A 211 -12.40 27.23 -7.50
C ALA A 211 -12.89 28.47 -8.27
N GLU A 212 -14.06 29.00 -7.90
CA GLU A 212 -14.58 30.26 -8.46
C GLU A 212 -13.77 31.47 -8.00
N ALA A 213 -13.46 31.56 -6.70
CA ALA A 213 -12.74 32.69 -6.13
C ALA A 213 -11.27 32.77 -6.58
N THR A 214 -10.60 31.63 -6.75
CA THR A 214 -9.17 31.58 -7.12
C THR A 214 -8.94 31.38 -8.62
N GLY A 215 -9.97 30.99 -9.38
CA GLY A 215 -9.85 30.55 -10.76
C GLY A 215 -9.15 29.19 -10.94
N VAL A 216 -8.71 28.54 -9.85
CA VAL A 216 -7.98 27.27 -9.89
C VAL A 216 -8.95 26.11 -9.65
N LYS A 217 -9.34 25.44 -10.73
CA LYS A 217 -10.22 24.26 -10.64
C LYS A 217 -9.45 23.05 -10.09
N ARG A 218 -9.90 22.53 -8.96
CA ARG A 218 -9.48 21.22 -8.42
C ARG A 218 -10.66 20.26 -8.40
N ARG A 219 -10.41 18.99 -8.73
CA ARG A 219 -11.43 17.94 -8.64
C ARG A 219 -11.48 17.38 -7.22
N PRO A 220 -12.67 17.11 -6.67
CA PRO A 220 -12.79 16.42 -5.39
C PRO A 220 -12.11 15.05 -5.50
N GLY A 221 -11.21 14.76 -4.58
CA GLY A 221 -10.35 13.58 -4.64
C GLY A 221 -9.96 13.07 -3.26
N LYS A 222 -8.90 12.24 -3.21
CA LYS A 222 -8.42 11.62 -1.97
C LYS A 222 -8.06 12.66 -0.90
N ALA A 223 -7.42 13.77 -1.28
CA ALA A 223 -7.04 14.81 -0.34
C ALA A 223 -8.25 15.49 0.31
N LEU A 224 -9.33 15.72 -0.45
CA LEU A 224 -10.57 16.28 0.09
C LEU A 224 -11.25 15.33 1.08
N ARG A 225 -11.32 14.03 0.77
CA ARG A 225 -11.86 13.01 1.70
C ARG A 225 -11.05 12.89 2.99
N GLN A 226 -9.72 13.02 2.90
CA GLN A 226 -8.86 13.01 4.09
C GLN A 226 -9.09 14.24 4.96
N LEU A 227 -9.30 15.41 4.35
CA LEU A 227 -9.69 16.61 5.10
C LEU A 227 -11.09 16.44 5.73
N GLU A 228 -12.03 15.86 5.01
CA GLU A 228 -13.37 15.55 5.54
C GLU A 228 -13.29 14.62 6.76
N ALA A 229 -12.49 13.55 6.69
CA ALA A 229 -12.24 12.67 7.82
C ALA A 229 -11.59 13.40 9.00
N LEU A 230 -10.59 14.27 8.77
CA LEU A 230 -9.98 15.07 9.83
C LEU A 230 -11.00 15.97 10.54
N VAL A 231 -11.91 16.58 9.78
CA VAL A 231 -12.89 17.54 10.30
C VAL A 231 -14.05 16.82 11.00
N SER A 232 -14.58 15.77 10.40
CA SER A 232 -15.86 15.18 10.80
C SER A 232 -15.76 13.83 11.51
N GLU A 233 -14.66 13.09 11.34
CA GLU A 233 -14.49 11.74 11.89
C GLU A 233 -13.48 11.66 13.02
N VAL A 234 -12.38 12.41 12.94
CA VAL A 234 -11.40 12.49 14.05
C VAL A 234 -12.01 13.32 15.18
N ALA A 235 -12.19 12.73 16.36
CA ALA A 235 -12.80 13.39 17.51
C ALA A 235 -11.83 13.58 18.68
N VAL A 236 -12.18 14.45 19.63
CA VAL A 236 -11.46 14.54 20.91
C VAL A 236 -11.55 13.20 21.65
N GLY A 237 -10.42 12.72 22.16
CA GLY A 237 -10.27 11.41 22.78
C GLY A 237 -9.85 10.29 21.81
N ASP A 238 -9.87 10.53 20.49
CA ASP A 238 -9.35 9.55 19.52
C ASP A 238 -7.83 9.40 19.67
N GLU A 239 -7.35 8.18 19.44
CA GLU A 239 -5.93 7.94 19.29
C GLU A 239 -5.44 8.30 17.90
N VAL A 240 -4.31 8.99 17.87
CA VAL A 240 -3.58 9.38 16.68
C VAL A 240 -2.14 8.93 16.76
N ALA A 241 -1.51 8.77 15.61
CA ALA A 241 -0.09 8.48 15.50
C ALA A 241 0.55 9.19 14.33
N VAL A 242 1.83 9.50 14.49
CA VAL A 242 2.68 10.02 13.43
C VAL A 242 3.86 9.08 13.23
N PRO A 243 4.15 8.63 12.00
CA PRO A 243 5.37 7.86 11.71
C PRO A 243 6.62 8.69 12.02
N VAL A 244 7.51 8.14 12.84
CA VAL A 244 8.80 8.72 13.23
C VAL A 244 9.94 7.76 12.93
N GLN A 245 11.19 8.20 13.08
CA GLN A 245 12.39 7.37 12.84
C GLN A 245 12.38 6.72 11.46
N GLU A 246 12.06 7.50 10.42
CA GLU A 246 11.92 7.05 9.02
C GLU A 246 10.79 5.99 8.85
N GLY A 247 9.76 6.07 9.70
CA GLY A 247 8.61 5.18 9.67
C GLY A 247 8.84 3.83 10.34
N ARG A 248 9.94 3.66 11.08
CA ARG A 248 10.21 2.45 11.89
C ARG A 248 9.39 2.39 13.18
N SER A 249 8.92 3.53 13.66
CA SER A 249 8.11 3.65 14.87
C SER A 249 6.98 4.66 14.67
N LEU A 250 6.00 4.61 15.57
CA LEU A 250 4.85 5.52 15.63
C LEU A 250 4.88 6.27 16.94
N LEU A 251 4.89 7.60 16.87
CA LEU A 251 4.63 8.45 18.04
C LEU A 251 3.12 8.50 18.25
N LEU A 252 2.64 7.90 19.33
CA LEU A 252 1.23 7.84 19.72
C LEU A 252 0.83 9.08 20.50
N GLY A 253 -0.39 9.53 20.29
CA GLY A 253 -1.00 10.63 21.01
C GLY A 253 -2.52 10.50 21.08
N GLU A 254 -3.11 11.38 21.87
CA GLU A 254 -4.56 11.52 22.03
C GLU A 254 -4.98 12.90 21.55
N VAL A 255 -6.05 12.97 20.76
CA VAL A 255 -6.62 14.24 20.31
C VAL A 255 -7.26 14.96 21.49
N THR A 256 -6.83 16.19 21.78
CA THR A 256 -7.29 16.97 22.94
C THR A 256 -8.12 18.21 22.56
N GLY A 257 -8.21 18.53 21.27
CA GLY A 257 -8.91 19.73 20.81
C GLY A 257 -9.73 19.51 19.55
N GLU A 258 -10.73 20.36 19.41
CA GLU A 258 -11.55 20.40 18.20
C GLU A 258 -10.76 20.84 16.96
N TYR A 259 -11.39 20.68 15.80
CA TYR A 259 -10.86 21.19 14.55
C TYR A 259 -10.51 22.67 14.67
N ALA A 260 -9.33 23.04 14.18
CA ALA A 260 -8.88 24.42 14.09
C ALA A 260 -8.21 24.69 12.75
N PHE A 261 -8.33 25.93 12.29
CA PHE A 261 -7.63 26.43 11.12
C PHE A 261 -6.53 27.42 11.53
N ALA A 262 -5.29 27.13 11.16
CA ALA A 262 -4.10 27.90 11.53
C ALA A 262 -3.78 29.07 10.58
N GLY A 263 -4.58 29.25 9.53
CA GLY A 263 -4.29 30.16 8.42
C GLY A 263 -3.59 29.45 7.25
N SER A 264 -3.84 29.94 6.03
CA SER A 264 -3.37 29.34 4.77
C SER A 264 -1.85 29.34 4.60
N GLY A 265 -1.13 30.20 5.33
CA GLY A 265 0.33 30.26 5.32
C GLY A 265 1.02 29.24 6.25
N ALA A 266 0.26 28.50 7.07
CA ALA A 266 0.84 27.46 7.92
C ALA A 266 1.19 26.21 7.09
N LEU A 267 2.21 25.46 7.52
CA LEU A 267 2.53 24.16 6.90
C LEU A 267 1.41 23.13 7.12
N VAL A 268 0.70 23.25 8.25
CA VAL A 268 -0.42 22.38 8.62
C VAL A 268 -1.62 23.25 9.01
N PRO A 269 -2.33 23.83 8.02
CA PRO A 269 -3.44 24.75 8.29
C PRO A 269 -4.62 24.07 8.96
N HIS A 270 -4.99 22.87 8.50
CA HIS A 270 -6.10 22.11 9.06
C HIS A 270 -5.57 21.18 10.13
N ARG A 271 -5.90 21.41 11.41
CA ARG A 271 -5.26 20.69 12.50
C ARG A 271 -6.18 20.44 13.69
N ARG A 272 -5.78 19.48 14.52
CA ARG A 272 -6.31 19.21 15.85
C ARG A 272 -5.17 19.19 16.87
N ALA A 273 -5.45 19.64 18.08
CA ALA A 273 -4.48 19.56 19.19
C ALA A 273 -4.34 18.12 19.67
N VAL A 274 -3.12 17.73 20.02
CA VAL A 274 -2.74 16.37 20.41
C VAL A 274 -1.79 16.41 21.58
N ARG A 275 -2.01 15.52 22.53
CA ARG A 275 -1.06 15.20 23.59
C ARG A 275 -0.34 13.91 23.25
N TRP A 276 0.96 13.99 22.98
CA TRP A 276 1.79 12.81 22.75
C TRP A 276 1.97 12.02 24.05
N VAL A 277 1.90 10.70 23.93
CA VAL A 277 1.88 9.78 25.08
C VAL A 277 3.03 8.79 25.02
N ASP A 278 3.28 8.18 23.86
CA ASP A 278 4.18 7.02 23.78
C ASP A 278 4.80 6.84 22.39
N VAL A 279 5.78 5.96 22.27
CA VAL A 279 6.35 5.51 21.00
C VAL A 279 6.28 3.99 20.91
N VAL A 280 5.63 3.48 19.87
CA VAL A 280 5.56 2.04 19.59
C VAL A 280 6.30 1.68 18.30
N PRO A 281 6.93 0.50 18.23
CA PRO A 281 7.53 0.04 16.99
C PRO A 281 6.45 -0.20 15.95
N ARG A 282 6.77 -0.01 14.67
CA ARG A 282 5.87 -0.31 13.54
C ARG A 282 5.30 -1.74 13.56
N ALA A 283 6.06 -2.69 14.07
CA ALA A 283 5.64 -4.09 14.23
C ALA A 283 4.50 -4.28 15.26
N ALA A 284 4.19 -3.28 16.09
CA ALA A 284 3.06 -3.31 17.02
C ALA A 284 1.69 -3.21 16.33
N LEU A 285 1.65 -2.76 15.07
CA LEU A 285 0.43 -2.75 14.29
C LEU A 285 0.00 -4.17 13.95
N ALA A 286 -1.31 -4.42 13.97
CA ALA A 286 -1.89 -5.68 13.54
C ALA A 286 -1.53 -6.02 12.08
N ARG A 287 -1.35 -4.98 11.23
CA ARG A 287 -0.91 -5.11 9.84
C ARG A 287 0.09 -4.01 9.51
N PRO A 288 1.40 -4.22 9.76
CA PRO A 288 2.43 -3.18 9.57
C PRO A 288 2.51 -2.63 8.14
N ALA A 289 2.15 -3.44 7.14
CA ALA A 289 2.11 -3.04 5.74
C ALA A 289 1.11 -1.91 5.46
N GLN A 290 0.09 -1.70 6.31
CA GLN A 290 -0.84 -0.57 6.16
C GLN A 290 -0.14 0.79 6.24
N LEU A 291 1.02 0.89 6.91
CA LEU A 291 1.82 2.11 6.91
C LEU A 291 2.59 2.34 5.60
N GLN A 292 2.47 1.47 4.60
CA GLN A 292 2.88 1.77 3.23
C GLN A 292 1.81 2.57 2.46
N ASP A 293 0.66 2.85 3.08
CA ASP A 293 -0.37 3.72 2.52
C ASP A 293 0.18 5.13 2.25
N PRO A 294 0.12 5.63 1.00
CA PRO A 294 0.63 6.95 0.65
C PRO A 294 -0.28 8.10 1.11
N ARG A 295 -1.48 7.83 1.65
CA ARG A 295 -2.37 8.85 2.20
C ARG A 295 -1.72 9.58 3.38
N SER A 296 -2.07 10.85 3.53
CA SER A 296 -1.67 11.73 4.62
C SER A 296 -2.47 11.49 5.90
N LEU A 297 -3.72 11.02 5.78
CA LEU A 297 -4.56 10.57 6.90
C LEU A 297 -5.23 9.25 6.54
N PHE A 298 -5.10 8.24 7.40
CA PHE A 298 -5.74 6.94 7.25
C PHE A 298 -5.86 6.23 8.60
N ARG A 299 -6.62 5.13 8.64
CA ARG A 299 -6.79 4.32 9.86
C ARG A 299 -5.99 3.03 9.78
N VAL A 300 -5.42 2.65 10.91
CA VAL A 300 -4.78 1.35 11.15
C VAL A 300 -5.30 0.75 12.46
N VAL A 301 -4.90 -0.49 12.74
CA VAL A 301 -5.21 -1.17 13.98
C VAL A 301 -3.91 -1.47 14.74
N LEU A 302 -3.81 -1.00 15.97
CA LEU A 302 -2.78 -1.40 16.91
C LEU A 302 -3.20 -2.73 17.56
N ALA A 303 -2.34 -3.75 17.50
CA ALA A 303 -2.67 -5.08 18.02
C ALA A 303 -2.84 -5.06 19.55
N LEU A 304 -3.74 -5.92 20.07
CA LEU A 304 -3.87 -6.13 21.51
C LEU A 304 -2.55 -6.67 22.09
N GLY A 305 -2.10 -6.12 23.23
CA GLY A 305 -0.88 -6.57 23.92
C GLY A 305 0.42 -5.96 23.40
N ALA A 306 0.37 -5.07 22.40
CA ALA A 306 1.48 -4.17 22.11
C ALA A 306 1.74 -3.30 23.34
N THR A 307 2.72 -3.71 24.15
CA THR A 307 3.12 -2.97 25.34
C THR A 307 3.95 -1.78 24.86
N PRO A 308 3.77 -0.59 25.42
CA PRO A 308 4.69 0.51 25.12
C PRO A 308 6.13 0.10 25.40
N ALA A 309 7.04 0.52 24.52
CA ALA A 309 8.46 0.22 24.71
C ALA A 309 8.90 0.88 26.04
N ALA A 310 9.41 0.06 26.96
CA ALA A 310 9.90 0.48 28.27
C ALA A 310 11.13 1.40 28.16
#